data_AF-A0A1G3LQ39-F1
#
_entry.id   AF-A0A1G3LQ39-F1
#
_cell.length_a   1.000
_cell.length_b   1.000
_cell.length_c   1.000
_cell.angle_alpha   90.00
_cell.angle_beta   90.00
_cell.angle_gamma   90.00
#
_symmetry.space_group_name_H-M   'P 1'
#
loop_
_entity.id
_entity.type
_entity.pdbx_description
1 polymer ?
#
loop_
_entity_poly.entity_id
_entity_poly.type
_entity_poly.pdbx_seq_one_letter_code
_entity_poly.pdbx_strand_id
1 'polypeptide(L)'
;MARPHIQFRLPESLYPHVLAFKAEHGLNDTGAMVRMIEAFFGVGNHAESTGHADEIAALKVDKYALKLERDALVTQLHHVEAELEVFRNKPERLPKTPKRKAEWKPLSEHTKARRRVFWYFDNAPHRGATSSEIASWVNGSTNNCAKRIQELAAEGYLEATGEYRKSRDSGKMLTVWKRTDKPLPEGL
;
A
#
# COMPACT_ATOMS: atom_id res chain seq x y z
N MET A 1 -0.61 -52.70 -61.47
CA MET A 1 0.00 -52.41 -60.15
C MET A 1 -0.90 -53.01 -59.07
N ALA A 2 -0.41 -53.98 -58.31
CA ALA A 2 -1.21 -54.66 -57.27
C ALA A 2 -1.33 -53.77 -56.02
N ARG A 3 -2.53 -53.62 -55.48
CA ARG A 3 -2.76 -52.89 -54.22
C ARG A 3 -2.13 -53.68 -53.06
N PRO A 4 -1.40 -53.03 -52.13
CA PRO A 4 -0.88 -53.71 -50.95
C PRO A 4 -2.07 -54.19 -50.09
N HIS A 5 -2.19 -55.51 -49.94
CA HIS A 5 -3.19 -56.12 -49.07
C HIS A 5 -2.65 -56.06 -47.64
N ILE A 6 -2.98 -55.00 -46.90
CA ILE A 6 -2.62 -54.89 -45.49
C ILE A 6 -3.52 -55.87 -44.72
N GLN A 7 -2.95 -57.00 -44.27
CA GLN A 7 -3.62 -57.90 -43.33
C GLN A 7 -3.40 -57.35 -41.92
N PHE A 8 -4.41 -56.68 -41.37
CA PHE A 8 -4.46 -56.36 -39.95
C PHE A 8 -4.66 -57.67 -39.17
N ARG A 9 -3.62 -58.12 -38.46
CA ARG A 9 -3.77 -59.18 -37.45
C ARG A 9 -4.33 -58.55 -36.18
N LEU A 10 -5.53 -58.98 -35.79
CA LEU A 10 -6.09 -58.63 -34.50
C LEU A 10 -5.21 -59.19 -33.37
N PRO A 11 -4.97 -58.42 -32.30
CA PRO A 11 -4.54 -58.99 -31.03
C PRO A 11 -5.57 -60.02 -30.56
N GLU A 12 -5.12 -61.22 -30.16
CA GLU A 12 -6.00 -62.32 -29.77
C GLU A 12 -6.96 -61.93 -28.62
N SER A 13 -6.56 -60.99 -27.78
CA SER A 13 -7.36 -60.46 -26.67
C SER A 13 -8.61 -59.68 -27.11
N LEU A 14 -8.63 -59.10 -28.31
CA LEU A 14 -9.74 -58.30 -28.81
C LEU A 14 -10.72 -59.10 -29.68
N TYR A 15 -10.33 -60.31 -30.07
CA TYR A 15 -11.10 -61.18 -30.95
C TYR A 15 -12.51 -61.54 -30.41
N PRO A 16 -12.69 -61.85 -29.10
CA PRO A 16 -14.02 -62.13 -28.56
C PRO A 16 -14.98 -60.94 -28.64
N HIS A 17 -14.45 -59.72 -28.47
CA HIS A 17 -15.25 -58.49 -28.51
C HIS A 17 -15.70 -58.14 -29.93
N VAL A 18 -14.81 -58.31 -30.92
CA VAL A 18 -15.17 -58.12 -32.33
C VAL A 18 -16.21 -59.15 -32.77
N LEU A 19 -16.10 -60.41 -32.35
CA LEU A 19 -17.10 -61.44 -32.67
C LEU A 19 -18.48 -61.15 -32.05
N ALA A 20 -18.52 -60.69 -30.80
CA ALA A 20 -19.77 -60.31 -30.14
C ALA A 20 -20.45 -59.13 -30.86
N PHE A 21 -19.69 -58.06 -31.13
CA PHE A 21 -20.18 -56.88 -31.84
C PHE A 21 -20.63 -57.20 -33.28
N LYS A 22 -19.89 -58.08 -33.95
CA LYS A 22 -20.23 -58.59 -35.28
C LYS A 22 -21.57 -59.32 -35.28
N ALA A 23 -21.79 -60.21 -34.32
CA ALA A 23 -23.02 -60.99 -34.22
C ALA A 23 -24.24 -60.10 -33.92
N GLU A 24 -24.04 -59.07 -33.08
CA GLU A 24 -25.09 -58.11 -32.72
C GLU A 24 -25.49 -57.22 -33.90
N HIS A 25 -24.54 -56.80 -34.73
CA HIS A 25 -24.78 -55.85 -35.82
C HIS A 25 -24.83 -56.47 -37.23
N GLY A 26 -24.70 -57.79 -37.36
CA GLY A 26 -24.73 -58.51 -38.64
C GLY A 26 -23.60 -58.11 -39.59
N LEU A 27 -22.45 -57.70 -39.06
CA LEU A 27 -21.34 -57.17 -39.86
C LEU A 27 -20.37 -58.28 -40.29
N ASN A 28 -19.47 -57.98 -41.23
CA ASN A 28 -18.26 -58.77 -41.44
C ASN A 28 -17.14 -58.27 -40.50
N ASP A 29 -16.06 -59.04 -40.33
CA ASP A 29 -15.00 -58.74 -39.35
C ASP A 29 -14.39 -57.34 -39.56
N THR A 30 -14.21 -56.95 -40.82
CA THR A 30 -13.71 -55.62 -41.19
C THR A 30 -14.70 -54.52 -40.85
N GLY A 31 -15.99 -54.71 -41.12
CA GLY A 31 -17.04 -53.75 -40.82
C GLY A 31 -17.24 -53.55 -39.31
N ALA A 32 -17.17 -54.64 -38.54
CA ALA A 32 -17.22 -54.59 -37.08
C ALA A 32 -16.02 -53.80 -36.51
N MET A 33 -14.81 -54.06 -36.99
CA MET A 33 -13.62 -53.31 -36.58
C MET A 33 -13.71 -51.82 -36.90
N VAL A 34 -14.09 -51.47 -38.13
CA VAL A 34 -14.18 -50.05 -38.54
C VAL A 34 -15.19 -49.31 -37.68
N ARG A 35 -16.36 -49.91 -37.42
CA ARG A 35 -17.40 -49.31 -36.56
C ARG A 35 -16.96 -49.16 -35.11
N MET A 36 -16.24 -50.14 -34.56
CA MET A 36 -15.69 -50.04 -33.20
C MET A 36 -14.62 -48.94 -33.10
N ILE A 37 -13.76 -48.81 -34.11
CA ILE A 37 -12.76 -47.74 -34.20
C ILE A 37 -13.44 -46.37 -34.31
N GLU A 38 -14.43 -46.23 -35.21
CA GLU A 38 -15.21 -44.99 -35.35
C GLU A 38 -15.91 -44.60 -34.04
N ALA A 39 -16.47 -45.57 -33.31
CA ALA A 39 -17.08 -45.31 -32.00
C ALA A 39 -16.05 -44.87 -30.96
N PHE A 40 -14.87 -45.50 -30.91
CA PHE A 40 -13.81 -45.14 -29.97
C PHE A 40 -13.22 -43.75 -30.23
N PHE A 41 -12.96 -43.41 -31.50
CA PHE A 41 -12.37 -42.11 -31.86
C PHE A 41 -13.42 -41.00 -32.05
N GLY A 42 -14.69 -41.33 -32.29
CA GLY A 42 -15.78 -40.37 -32.43
C GLY A 42 -16.22 -39.75 -31.11
N VAL A 43 -16.13 -40.48 -29.99
CA VAL A 43 -16.52 -39.98 -28.66
C VAL A 43 -15.48 -39.04 -28.06
N GLY A 44 -14.18 -39.23 -28.37
CA GLY A 44 -13.10 -38.37 -27.87
C GLY A 44 -13.11 -36.94 -28.45
N ASN A 45 -13.44 -36.78 -29.73
CA ASN A 45 -13.34 -35.48 -30.41
C ASN A 45 -14.45 -34.48 -30.04
N HIS A 46 -15.60 -34.93 -29.54
CA HIS A 46 -16.72 -34.03 -29.22
C HIS A 46 -16.62 -33.41 -27.82
N ALA A 47 -16.07 -34.14 -26.83
CA ALA A 47 -15.98 -33.67 -25.45
C ALA A 47 -14.92 -32.55 -25.26
N GLU A 48 -13.80 -32.63 -25.97
CA GLU A 48 -12.74 -31.60 -25.91
C GLU A 48 -13.14 -30.31 -26.66
N SER A 49 -13.90 -30.43 -27.75
CA SER A 49 -14.35 -29.27 -28.54
C SER A 49 -15.38 -28.40 -27.81
N THR A 50 -16.21 -28.97 -26.94
CA THR A 50 -17.27 -28.22 -26.22
C THR A 50 -16.72 -27.47 -25.01
N GLY A 51 -15.79 -28.06 -24.26
CA GLY A 51 -15.18 -27.40 -23.09
C GLY A 51 -14.42 -26.12 -23.47
N HIS A 52 -13.66 -26.16 -24.56
CA HIS A 52 -12.95 -24.97 -25.05
C HIS A 52 -13.87 -23.89 -25.61
N ALA A 53 -15.02 -24.26 -26.18
CA ALA A 53 -15.98 -23.30 -26.70
C ALA A 53 -16.63 -22.48 -25.56
N ASP A 54 -16.96 -23.15 -24.46
CA ASP A 54 -17.54 -22.52 -23.27
C ASP A 54 -16.53 -21.63 -22.54
N GLU A 55 -15.27 -22.08 -22.41
CA GLU A 55 -14.17 -21.27 -21.88
C GLU A 55 -13.92 -20.00 -22.71
N ILE A 56 -13.93 -20.12 -24.04
CA ILE A 56 -13.77 -18.97 -24.95
C ILE A 56 -14.96 -18.00 -24.83
N ALA A 57 -16.18 -18.52 -24.65
CA ALA A 57 -17.36 -17.69 -24.45
C ALA A 57 -17.28 -16.92 -23.12
N ALA A 58 -16.88 -17.58 -22.04
CA ALA A 58 -16.67 -16.95 -20.73
C ALA A 58 -15.58 -15.86 -20.79
N LEU A 59 -14.43 -16.15 -21.39
CA LEU A 59 -13.34 -15.17 -21.55
C LEU A 59 -13.74 -13.95 -22.40
N LYS A 60 -14.64 -14.13 -23.37
CA LYS A 60 -15.19 -12.99 -24.14
C LYS A 60 -16.07 -12.10 -23.26
N VAL A 61 -16.92 -12.69 -22.42
CA VAL A 61 -17.77 -11.95 -21.47
C VAL A 61 -16.91 -11.16 -20.49
N ASP A 62 -15.89 -11.80 -19.90
CA ASP A 62 -14.97 -11.15 -18.97
C ASP A 62 -14.19 -10.00 -19.64
N LYS A 63 -13.76 -10.20 -20.89
CA LYS A 63 -13.10 -9.14 -21.68
C LYS A 63 -14.02 -7.93 -21.89
N TYR A 64 -15.32 -8.14 -22.12
CA TYR A 64 -16.27 -7.03 -22.26
C TYR A 64 -16.50 -6.33 -20.92
N ALA A 65 -16.60 -7.06 -19.81
CA ALA A 65 -16.75 -6.49 -18.48
C ALA A 65 -15.54 -5.61 -18.11
N LEU A 66 -14.31 -6.12 -18.31
CA LEU A 66 -13.08 -5.37 -18.07
C LEU A 66 -12.96 -4.13 -18.96
N LYS A 67 -13.44 -4.20 -20.21
CA LYS A 67 -13.46 -3.04 -21.10
C LYS A 67 -14.39 -1.96 -20.56
N LEU A 68 -15.55 -2.35 -20.05
CA LEU A 68 -16.54 -1.42 -19.49
C LEU A 68 -16.01 -0.74 -18.21
N GLU A 69 -15.35 -1.51 -17.34
CA GLU A 69 -14.71 -0.99 -16.13
C GLU A 69 -13.56 -0.01 -16.46
N ARG A 70 -12.71 -0.37 -17.43
CA ARG A 70 -11.66 0.53 -17.92
C ARG A 70 -12.24 1.83 -18.44
N ASP A 71 -13.31 1.78 -19.23
CA ASP A 71 -13.92 2.99 -19.81
C ASP A 71 -14.57 3.87 -18.71
N ALA A 72 -15.11 3.25 -17.65
CA ALA A 72 -15.60 3.96 -16.47
C ALA A 72 -14.46 4.64 -15.69
N LEU A 73 -13.34 3.96 -15.47
CA LEU A 73 -12.16 4.52 -14.80
C LEU A 73 -11.53 5.66 -15.60
N VAL A 74 -11.44 5.54 -16.93
CA VAL A 74 -10.98 6.63 -17.80
C VAL A 74 -11.88 7.85 -17.63
N THR A 75 -13.21 7.66 -17.61
CA THR A 75 -14.15 8.76 -17.40
C THR A 75 -13.95 9.44 -16.03
N GLN A 76 -13.72 8.66 -14.97
CA GLN A 76 -13.42 9.20 -13.63
C GLN A 76 -12.10 9.98 -13.61
N LEU A 77 -11.07 9.47 -14.29
CA LEU A 77 -9.77 10.12 -14.37
C LEU A 77 -9.88 11.48 -15.07
N HIS A 78 -10.58 11.55 -16.20
CA HIS A 78 -10.85 12.81 -16.90
C HIS A 78 -11.60 13.82 -16.01
N HIS A 79 -12.52 13.35 -15.16
CA HIS A 79 -13.24 14.20 -14.21
C HIS A 79 -12.30 14.79 -13.14
N VAL A 80 -11.44 13.96 -12.54
CA VAL A 80 -10.45 14.40 -11.55
C VAL A 80 -9.43 15.36 -12.14
N GLU A 81 -8.97 15.11 -13.38
CA GLU A 81 -8.08 16.03 -14.09
C GLU A 81 -8.75 17.39 -14.33
N ALA A 82 -10.03 17.41 -14.71
CA ALA A 82 -10.79 18.65 -14.85
C ALA A 82 -10.94 19.39 -13.51
N GLU A 83 -11.18 18.68 -12.40
CA GLU A 83 -11.23 19.29 -11.07
C GLU A 83 -9.86 19.88 -10.66
N LEU A 84 -8.77 19.15 -10.89
CA LEU A 84 -7.42 19.63 -10.63
C LEU A 84 -7.08 20.87 -11.45
N GLU A 85 -7.51 20.94 -12.70
CA GLU A 85 -7.30 22.10 -13.56
C GLU A 85 -8.10 23.31 -13.05
N VAL A 86 -9.31 23.10 -12.53
CA VAL A 86 -10.08 24.16 -11.84
C VAL A 86 -9.39 24.59 -10.54
N PHE A 87 -8.80 23.68 -9.78
CA PHE A 87 -8.02 24.02 -8.59
C PHE A 87 -6.73 24.79 -8.93
N ARG A 88 -6.01 24.41 -9.99
CA ARG A 88 -4.82 25.12 -10.48
C ARG A 88 -5.15 26.53 -10.98
N ASN A 89 -6.28 26.68 -11.67
CA ASN A 89 -6.69 27.93 -12.28
C ASN A 89 -7.59 28.80 -11.39
N LYS A 90 -7.95 28.33 -10.19
CA LYS A 90 -8.48 29.19 -9.15
C LYS A 90 -7.30 29.95 -8.54
N PRO A 91 -7.16 31.27 -8.77
CA PRO A 91 -6.30 32.06 -7.92
C PRO A 91 -6.91 31.98 -6.52
N GLU A 92 -6.34 31.16 -5.66
CA GLU A 92 -6.58 31.25 -4.23
C GLU A 92 -6.15 32.67 -3.86
N ARG A 93 -7.14 33.57 -3.80
CA ARG A 93 -6.99 34.85 -3.12
C ARG A 93 -6.81 34.47 -1.67
N LEU A 94 -5.57 34.15 -1.30
CA LEU A 94 -5.12 34.20 0.08
C LEU A 94 -5.76 35.47 0.65
N PRO A 95 -6.50 35.37 1.77
CA PRO A 95 -7.07 36.56 2.39
C PRO A 95 -5.94 37.56 2.46
N LYS A 96 -6.13 38.74 1.84
CA LYS A 96 -5.10 39.78 1.78
C LYS A 96 -4.63 39.98 3.20
N THR A 97 -3.50 39.38 3.56
CA THR A 97 -2.91 39.63 4.85
C THR A 97 -2.69 41.13 4.85
N PRO A 98 -3.16 41.87 5.87
CA PRO A 98 -2.87 43.29 5.94
C PRO A 98 -1.38 43.41 5.72
N LYS A 99 -0.96 44.22 4.74
CA LYS A 99 0.44 44.43 4.37
C LYS A 99 1.20 44.85 5.61
N ARG A 100 1.65 43.89 6.40
CA ARG A 100 2.56 44.11 7.51
C ARG A 100 3.86 44.47 6.83
N LYS A 101 4.10 45.78 6.69
CA LYS A 101 5.45 46.35 6.69
C LYS A 101 6.12 46.14 8.06
N ALA A 102 5.86 45.01 8.73
CA ALA A 102 6.72 44.56 9.79
C ALA A 102 7.92 44.00 9.05
N GLU A 103 8.99 44.80 8.97
CA GLU A 103 10.31 44.32 8.61
C GLU A 103 10.48 42.94 9.24
N TRP A 104 10.66 41.91 8.42
CA TRP A 104 10.95 40.57 8.91
C TRP A 104 12.27 40.64 9.66
N LYS A 105 12.20 40.92 10.96
CA LYS A 105 13.35 40.82 11.85
C LYS A 105 13.51 39.34 12.12
N PRO A 106 14.65 38.73 11.76
CA PRO A 106 14.89 37.34 12.13
C PRO A 106 14.71 37.23 13.65
N LEU A 107 14.00 36.19 14.09
CA LEU A 107 13.86 35.88 15.51
C LEU A 107 15.24 35.94 16.16
N SER A 108 15.34 36.64 17.29
CA SER A 108 16.60 36.71 18.01
C SER A 108 17.07 35.29 18.35
N GLU A 109 18.40 35.07 18.40
CA GLU A 109 18.94 33.75 18.78
C GLU A 109 18.46 33.31 20.17
N HIS A 110 18.18 34.27 21.05
CA HIS A 110 17.53 34.06 22.35
C HIS A 110 16.15 33.43 22.17
N THR A 111 15.28 34.02 21.35
CA THR A 111 13.92 33.50 21.09
C THR A 111 13.97 32.11 20.44
N LYS A 112 14.88 31.89 19.49
CA LYS A 112 15.07 30.57 18.87
C LYS A 112 15.52 29.52 19.89
N ALA A 113 16.46 29.85 20.77
CA ALA A 113 16.94 28.94 21.81
C ALA A 113 15.83 28.62 22.82
N ARG A 114 15.03 29.61 23.22
CA ARG A 114 13.84 29.40 24.07
C ARG A 114 12.84 28.46 23.41
N ARG A 115 12.52 28.70 22.14
CA ARG A 115 11.60 27.87 21.37
C ARG A 115 12.07 26.42 21.30
N ARG A 116 13.37 26.17 21.06
CA ARG A 116 13.94 24.80 21.03
C ARG A 116 13.78 24.07 22.38
N VAL A 117 14.05 24.76 23.49
CA VAL A 117 13.89 24.20 24.84
C VAL A 117 12.43 23.91 25.12
N PHE A 118 11.53 24.84 24.79
CA PHE A 118 10.09 24.63 24.98
C PHE A 118 9.55 23.47 24.14
N TRP A 119 9.97 23.40 22.86
CA TRP A 119 9.56 22.35 21.93
C TRP A 119 9.93 20.93 22.42
N TYR A 120 11.02 20.77 23.18
CA TYR A 120 11.34 19.50 23.81
C TYR A 120 10.19 19.01 24.70
N PHE A 121 9.64 19.89 25.54
CA PHE A 121 8.55 19.56 26.46
C PHE A 121 7.23 19.34 25.74
N ASP A 122 7.00 19.96 24.59
CA ASP A 122 5.82 19.71 23.75
C ASP A 122 5.81 18.30 23.15
N ASN A 123 6.99 17.76 22.82
CA ASN A 123 7.13 16.43 22.23
C ASN A 123 7.25 15.32 23.28
N ALA A 124 7.50 15.67 24.55
CA ALA A 124 7.62 14.72 25.66
C ALA A 124 7.01 15.27 26.97
N PRO A 125 5.71 15.62 27.00
CA PRO A 125 5.11 16.38 28.10
C PRO A 125 5.12 15.63 29.44
N HIS A 126 5.06 14.30 29.42
CA HIS A 126 4.97 13.48 30.64
C HIS A 126 6.32 13.04 31.21
N ARG A 127 7.43 13.21 30.47
CA ARG A 127 8.71 12.58 30.83
C ARG A 127 9.49 13.35 31.89
N GLY A 128 9.27 14.66 31.99
CA GLY A 128 10.12 15.57 32.74
C GLY A 128 11.57 15.56 32.22
N ALA A 129 12.27 16.70 32.28
CA ALA A 129 13.62 16.77 31.75
C ALA A 129 14.53 17.73 32.52
N THR A 130 15.80 17.35 32.57
CA THR A 130 16.89 18.18 33.06
C THR A 130 17.49 19.02 31.95
N SER A 131 18.22 20.07 32.33
CA SER A 131 18.94 20.91 31.36
C SER A 131 19.97 20.14 30.53
N SER A 132 20.55 19.06 31.06
CA SER A 132 21.53 18.21 30.37
C SER A 132 20.89 17.32 29.31
N GLU A 133 19.71 16.74 29.59
CA GLU A 133 18.95 15.93 28.62
C GLU A 133 18.48 16.81 27.44
N ILE A 134 17.99 18.01 27.73
CA ILE A 134 17.56 18.95 26.69
C ILE A 134 18.77 19.42 25.86
N ALA A 135 19.90 19.73 26.51
CA ALA A 135 21.12 20.15 25.84
C ALA A 135 21.63 19.10 24.84
N SER A 136 21.59 17.82 25.22
CA SER A 136 21.92 16.71 24.32
C SER A 136 20.96 16.63 23.14
N TRP A 137 19.67 16.88 23.36
CA TRP A 137 18.65 16.83 22.30
C TRP A 137 18.75 18.00 21.32
N VAL A 138 18.95 19.23 21.80
CA VAL A 138 19.07 20.44 20.95
C VAL A 138 20.48 20.65 20.39
N ASN A 139 21.42 19.76 20.70
CA ASN A 139 22.86 19.91 20.45
C ASN A 139 23.38 21.30 20.89
N GLY A 140 23.12 21.65 22.15
CA GLY A 140 23.42 22.97 22.71
C GLY A 140 24.13 22.91 24.06
N SER A 141 24.44 24.08 24.62
CA SER A 141 25.07 24.18 25.94
C SER A 141 24.06 23.94 27.07
N THR A 142 24.42 23.09 28.03
CA THR A 142 23.67 22.84 29.27
C THR A 142 23.39 24.13 30.05
N ASN A 143 24.35 25.05 30.11
CA ASN A 143 24.19 26.33 30.80
C ASN A 143 23.18 27.24 30.09
N ASN A 144 23.18 27.25 28.75
CA ASN A 144 22.19 28.02 28.00
C ASN A 144 20.79 27.42 28.20
N CYS A 145 20.66 26.10 28.10
CA CYS A 145 19.38 25.42 28.34
C CYS A 145 18.87 25.68 29.76
N ALA A 146 19.72 25.60 30.79
CA ALA A 146 19.36 25.91 32.16
C ALA A 146 18.81 27.34 32.32
N LYS A 147 19.45 28.33 31.69
CA LYS A 147 18.94 29.72 31.68
C LYS A 147 17.58 29.84 30.99
N ARG A 148 17.39 29.21 29.83
CA ARG A 148 16.09 29.26 29.12
C ARG A 148 14.98 28.58 29.92
N ILE A 149 15.28 27.47 30.60
CA ILE A 149 14.33 26.78 31.48
C ILE A 149 13.91 27.69 32.64
N GLN A 150 14.86 28.39 33.27
CA GLN A 150 14.57 29.34 34.35
C GLN A 150 13.67 30.49 33.89
N GLU A 151 13.93 31.04 32.69
CA GLU A 151 13.07 32.08 32.10
C GLU A 151 11.65 31.56 31.83
N LEU A 152 11.52 30.38 31.23
CA LEU A 152 10.22 29.76 30.97
C LEU A 152 9.48 29.39 32.26
N ALA A 153 10.21 29.00 33.31
CA ALA A 153 9.65 28.72 34.63
C ALA A 153 9.20 30.00 35.34
N ALA A 154 9.97 31.09 35.27
CA ALA A 154 9.59 32.39 35.81
C ALA A 154 8.32 32.94 35.12
N GLU A 155 8.12 32.63 33.85
CA GLU A 155 6.90 32.95 33.10
C GLU A 155 5.76 31.96 33.33
N GLY A 156 5.97 30.90 34.14
CA GLY A 156 4.95 29.91 34.51
C GLY A 156 4.64 28.88 33.43
N TYR A 157 5.51 28.69 32.43
CA TYR A 157 5.35 27.66 31.41
C TYR A 157 5.90 26.30 31.84
N LEU A 158 6.93 26.32 32.69
CA LEU A 158 7.56 25.13 33.25
C LEU A 158 7.48 25.14 34.77
N GLU A 159 7.39 23.97 35.38
CA GLU A 159 7.46 23.80 36.82
C GLU A 159 8.54 22.78 37.20
N ALA A 160 9.19 22.99 38.34
CA ALA A 160 10.11 22.02 38.90
C ALA A 160 9.31 20.89 39.54
N THR A 161 9.64 19.63 39.22
CA THR A 161 8.92 18.47 39.76
C THR A 161 9.33 18.10 41.19
N GLY A 162 10.41 18.70 41.71
CA GLY A 162 11.06 18.30 42.96
C GLY A 162 12.00 17.10 42.81
N GLU A 163 12.02 16.45 41.65
CA GLU A 163 12.96 15.37 41.35
C GLU A 163 14.31 15.94 40.92
N TYR A 164 15.37 15.17 41.22
CA TYR A 164 16.72 15.46 40.78
C TYR A 164 17.30 14.25 40.04
N ARG A 165 17.93 14.49 38.89
CA ARG A 165 18.64 13.45 38.12
C ARG A 165 20.10 13.82 37.96
N LYS A 166 20.97 12.81 38.00
CA LYS A 166 22.40 12.99 37.85
C LYS A 166 22.75 13.28 36.39
N SER A 167 23.43 14.39 36.13
CA SER A 167 23.99 14.72 34.82
C SER A 167 25.05 13.69 34.42
N ARG A 168 24.97 13.18 33.20
CA ARG A 168 25.95 12.24 32.64
C ARG A 168 27.34 12.87 32.53
N ASP A 169 27.40 14.13 32.13
CA ASP A 169 28.67 14.80 31.81
C ASP A 169 29.36 15.35 33.05
N SER A 170 28.61 15.97 33.96
CA SER A 170 29.18 16.68 35.11
C SER A 170 29.06 15.91 36.43
N GLY A 171 28.26 14.84 36.47
CA GLY A 171 27.92 14.11 37.69
C GLY A 171 27.07 14.91 38.70
N LYS A 172 26.71 16.16 38.40
CA LYS A 172 25.90 17.02 39.28
C LYS A 172 24.44 16.61 39.29
N MET A 173 23.77 16.79 40.42
CA MET A 173 22.32 16.64 40.52
C MET A 173 21.64 17.85 39.89
N LEU A 174 20.82 17.60 38.87
CA LEU A 174 20.06 18.61 38.15
C LEU A 174 18.58 18.44 38.42
N THR A 175 17.89 19.55 38.65
CA THR A 175 16.43 19.59 38.81
C THR A 175 15.74 19.13 37.54
N VAL A 176 14.71 18.31 37.69
CA VAL A 176 13.81 17.90 36.62
C VAL A 176 12.68 18.91 36.51
N TRP A 177 12.39 19.29 35.26
CA TRP A 177 11.36 20.26 34.92
C TRP A 177 10.25 19.59 34.11
N LYS A 178 9.04 20.13 34.21
CA LYS A 178 7.82 19.62 33.59
C LYS A 178 7.06 20.76 32.92
N ARG A 179 6.31 20.45 31.87
CA ARG A 179 5.40 21.41 31.22
C ARG A 179 4.17 21.64 32.09
N THR A 180 3.74 22.89 32.19
CA THR A 180 2.45 23.27 32.77
C THR A 180 1.35 23.27 31.70
N ASP A 181 0.08 23.36 32.10
CA ASP A 181 -1.07 23.45 31.19
C ASP A 181 -1.22 24.84 30.54
N LYS A 182 -0.28 25.76 30.77
CA LYS A 182 -0.33 27.11 30.23
C LYS A 182 -0.21 27.08 28.69
N PRO A 183 -1.10 27.78 27.95
CA PRO A 183 -1.04 27.84 26.48
C PRO A 183 0.27 28.49 26.01
N LEU A 184 0.70 28.18 24.78
CA LEU A 184 1.98 28.68 24.24
C LEU A 184 2.13 30.20 24.40
N PRO A 185 3.32 30.70 24.76
CA PRO A 185 3.59 32.13 24.79
C PRO A 185 3.36 32.75 23.42
N GLU A 186 2.59 33.85 23.38
CA GLU A 186 2.47 34.67 22.18
C GLU A 186 3.86 35.18 21.77
N GLY A 187 4.41 34.66 20.67
CA GLY A 187 5.68 35.12 20.10
C GLY A 187 6.88 34.17 20.21
N LEU A 188 6.71 32.90 20.62
CA LEU A 188 7.72 31.84 20.39
C LEU A 188 7.61 31.18 19.00
#